data_AF-A0A4Y9LT96-F1
#
_entry.id   AF-A0A4Y9LT96-F1
#
_cell.length_a   1.000
_cell.length_b   1.000
_cell.length_c   1.000
_cell.angle_alpha   90.00
_cell.angle_beta   90.00
_cell.angle_gamma   90.00
#
_symmetry.space_group_name_H-M   'P 1'
#
loop_
_entity.id
_entity.type
_entity.pdbx_description
1 polymer ?
#
loop_
_entity_poly.entity_id
_entity_poly.type
_entity_poly.pdbx_seq_one_letter_code
_entity_poly.pdbx_strand_id
1 'polypeptide(L)'
;MAGPRHISVSEASRPVLPRHAKLKYDETRKVWVILAPERVLAPDEIAVEVLQLCNGERSVGDVSDQLAAKYAAPREAILTDVIAMLQDLADKGFLTEAREKTS
;
A
#
# COMPACT_ATOMS: atom_id res chain seq x y z
N MET A 1 -4.33 23.65 8.39
CA MET A 1 -4.68 22.58 7.43
C MET A 1 -3.40 21.87 7.02
N ALA A 2 -3.06 20.75 7.66
CA ALA A 2 -1.94 19.94 7.18
C ALA A 2 -2.47 19.07 6.04
N GLY A 3 -2.21 19.49 4.79
CA GLY A 3 -2.48 18.64 3.63
C GLY A 3 -1.77 17.29 3.79
N PRO A 4 -2.28 16.21 3.18
CA PRO A 4 -1.61 14.92 3.23
C PRO A 4 -0.18 15.13 2.76
N ARG A 5 0.79 14.68 3.56
CA ARG A 5 2.18 14.65 3.11
C ARG A 5 2.25 13.58 2.02
N HIS A 6 2.13 13.99 0.77
CA HIS A 6 2.35 13.14 -0.39
C HIS A 6 3.77 12.57 -0.24
N ILE A 7 3.86 11.25 -0.06
CA ILE A 7 5.14 10.55 -0.06
C ILE A 7 5.47 10.17 -1.51
N SER A 8 6.74 10.23 -1.87
CA SER A 8 7.20 9.66 -3.14
C SER A 8 7.55 8.20 -2.88
N VAL A 9 6.78 7.29 -3.45
CA VAL A 9 6.98 5.85 -3.26
C VAL A 9 8.13 5.38 -4.13
N SER A 10 9.12 4.75 -3.51
CA SER A 10 10.29 4.15 -4.16
C SER A 10 10.46 2.71 -3.66
N GLU A 11 11.35 1.93 -4.29
CA GLU A 11 11.65 0.55 -3.87
C GLU A 11 12.06 0.44 -2.39
N ALA A 12 12.79 1.42 -1.87
CA ALA A 12 13.22 1.48 -0.48
C ALA A 12 12.12 2.01 0.47
N SER A 13 11.05 2.59 -0.05
CA SER A 13 9.98 3.16 0.77
C SER A 13 9.24 2.07 1.53
N ARG A 14 8.78 2.42 2.74
CA ARG A 14 8.01 1.55 3.61
C ARG A 14 6.62 2.13 3.79
N PRO A 15 5.71 1.91 2.82
CA PRO A 15 4.35 2.41 2.90
C PRO A 15 3.60 1.72 4.05
N VAL A 16 2.76 2.50 4.71
CA VAL A 16 1.90 2.03 5.80
C VAL A 16 0.57 2.78 5.76
N LEU A 17 -0.50 2.08 6.11
CA LEU A 17 -1.82 2.69 6.27
C LEU A 17 -1.78 3.71 7.42
N PRO A 18 -2.26 4.95 7.21
CA PRO A 18 -2.33 5.94 8.26
C PRO A 18 -3.31 5.50 9.36
N ARG A 19 -3.15 6.03 10.57
CA ARG A 19 -3.97 5.69 11.75
C ARG A 19 -5.49 5.75 11.56
N HIS A 20 -5.96 6.56 10.62
CA HIS A 20 -7.38 6.77 10.32
C HIS A 20 -7.89 5.91 9.16
N ALA A 21 -7.01 5.25 8.41
CA ALA A 21 -7.36 4.28 7.39
C ALA A 21 -7.22 2.86 7.96
N LYS A 22 -8.19 1.99 7.69
CA LYS A 22 -8.12 0.57 8.09
C LYS A 22 -8.54 -0.31 6.93
N LEU A 23 -7.71 -1.31 6.63
CA LEU A 23 -8.08 -2.40 5.74
C LEU A 23 -8.98 -3.37 6.50
N LYS A 24 -10.18 -3.61 5.99
CA LYS A 24 -11.19 -4.49 6.58
C LYS A 24 -11.77 -5.41 5.50
N TYR A 25 -11.99 -6.67 5.84
CA TYR A 25 -12.73 -7.58 4.99
C TYR A 25 -14.24 -7.37 5.19
N ASP A 26 -14.96 -7.14 4.10
CA ASP A 26 -16.41 -7.06 4.08
C ASP A 26 -16.97 -8.46 3.73
N GLU A 27 -17.47 -9.18 4.74
CA GLU A 27 -18.03 -10.52 4.55
C GLU A 27 -19.29 -10.55 3.67
N THR A 28 -20.03 -9.44 3.60
CA THR A 28 -21.26 -9.35 2.80
C THR A 28 -20.92 -9.33 1.32
N ARG A 29 -19.90 -8.55 0.96
CA ARG A 29 -19.44 -8.39 -0.41
C ARG A 29 -18.30 -9.35 -0.78
N LYS A 30 -17.75 -10.05 0.21
CA LYS A 30 -16.57 -10.93 0.11
C LYS A 30 -15.33 -10.23 -0.48
N VAL A 31 -15.21 -8.93 -0.26
CA VAL A 31 -14.10 -8.11 -0.75
C VAL A 31 -13.42 -7.38 0.39
N TRP A 32 -12.17 -7.00 0.19
CA TRP A 32 -11.47 -6.12 1.11
C TRP A 32 -11.76 -4.66 0.78
N VAL A 33 -11.87 -3.85 1.82
CA VAL A 33 -12.11 -2.41 1.70
C VAL A 33 -11.19 -1.63 2.64
N ILE A 34 -10.68 -0.51 2.17
CA ILE A 34 -10.01 0.49 3.00
C ILE A 34 -11.08 1.47 3.46
N LEU A 35 -11.29 1.53 4.77
CA LEU A 35 -12.15 2.50 5.42
C LEU A 35 -11.31 3.72 5.80
N ALA A 36 -11.56 4.86 5.14
CA ALA A 36 -11.03 6.16 5.52
C ALA A 36 -12.18 7.10 5.93
N PRO A 37 -11.91 8.18 6.69
CA PRO A 37 -12.97 9.00 7.27
C PRO A 37 -13.92 9.62 6.24
N GLU A 38 -13.39 10.02 5.08
CA GLU A 38 -14.16 10.69 4.03
C GLU A 38 -14.48 9.78 2.84
N ARG A 39 -13.86 8.60 2.74
CA ARG A 39 -13.92 7.74 1.54
C ARG A 39 -13.77 6.26 1.91
N VAL A 40 -14.44 5.41 1.14
CA VAL A 40 -14.22 3.95 1.15
C VAL A 40 -13.64 3.57 -0.19
N LEU A 41 -12.52 2.83 -0.19
CA LEU A 41 -11.89 2.30 -1.39
C LEU A 41 -11.94 0.78 -1.34
N ALA A 42 -12.31 0.13 -2.44
CA ALA A 42 -12.26 -1.32 -2.57
C ALA A 42 -11.09 -1.64 -3.52
N PRO A 43 -9.91 -1.99 -2.99
CA PRO A 43 -8.80 -2.41 -3.84
C PRO A 43 -9.07 -3.79 -4.43
N ASP A 44 -8.52 -4.05 -5.62
CA ASP A 44 -8.48 -5.38 -6.21
C ASP A 44 -7.63 -6.34 -5.38
N GLU A 45 -7.76 -7.65 -5.63
CA GLU A 45 -7.10 -8.70 -4.84
C GLU A 45 -5.57 -8.54 -4.76
N ILE A 46 -4.93 -8.14 -5.86
CA ILE A 46 -3.48 -7.87 -5.91
C ILE A 46 -3.12 -6.68 -5.00
N ALA A 47 -3.90 -5.60 -5.09
CA ALA A 47 -3.69 -4.42 -4.29
C ALA A 47 -3.87 -4.71 -2.79
N VAL A 48 -4.85 -5.54 -2.45
CA VAL A 48 -5.06 -6.01 -1.08
C VAL A 48 -3.86 -6.80 -0.58
N GLU A 49 -3.32 -7.72 -1.39
CA GLU A 49 -2.14 -8.49 -1.01
C GLU A 49 -0.94 -7.60 -0.73
N VAL A 50 -0.67 -6.64 -1.63
CA VAL A 50 0.37 -5.64 -1.43
C VAL A 50 0.13 -4.88 -0.12
N LEU A 51 -1.09 -4.37 0.10
CA LEU A 51 -1.46 -3.60 1.29
C LEU A 51 -1.34 -4.41 2.59
N GLN A 52 -1.62 -5.72 2.56
CA GLN A 52 -1.42 -6.62 3.70
C GLN A 52 0.07 -6.80 4.02
N LEU A 53 0.94 -6.75 3.02
CA LEU A 53 2.40 -6.80 3.20
C LEU A 53 2.98 -5.43 3.62
N CYS A 54 2.32 -4.33 3.27
CA CYS A 54 2.66 -2.96 3.63
C CYS A 54 2.29 -2.62 5.09
N ASN A 55 3.03 -3.18 6.03
CA ASN A 55 2.89 -2.95 7.46
C ASN A 55 3.85 -1.88 8.02
N GLY A 56 4.63 -1.22 7.16
CA GLY A 56 5.69 -0.27 7.53
C GLY A 56 7.03 -0.91 7.91
N GLU A 57 7.13 -2.24 7.97
CA GLU A 57 8.39 -2.95 8.21
C GLU A 57 9.05 -3.37 6.90
N ARG A 58 8.25 -3.84 5.94
CA ARG A 58 8.73 -4.25 4.61
C ARG A 58 8.83 -3.05 3.66
N SER A 59 9.90 -3.05 2.87
CA SER A 59 10.06 -2.10 1.77
C SER A 59 9.30 -2.58 0.52
N VAL A 60 8.97 -1.66 -0.38
CA VAL A 60 8.29 -1.98 -1.64
C VAL A 60 9.07 -3.02 -2.47
N GLY A 61 10.40 -2.97 -2.46
CA GLY A 61 11.23 -3.99 -3.12
C GLY A 61 11.00 -5.40 -2.59
N ASP A 62 10.97 -5.56 -1.27
CA ASP A 62 10.75 -6.86 -0.61
C ASP A 62 9.36 -7.43 -0.93
N VAL A 63 8.35 -6.56 -0.92
CA VAL A 63 6.98 -6.90 -1.33
C VAL A 63 6.95 -7.35 -2.79
N SER A 64 7.66 -6.63 -3.66
CA SER A 64 7.72 -6.92 -5.10
C SER A 64 8.44 -8.24 -5.39
N ASP A 65 9.53 -8.55 -4.66
CA ASP A 65 10.24 -9.82 -4.75
C ASP A 65 9.34 -11.01 -4.32
N GLN A 66 8.59 -10.85 -3.22
CA GLN A 66 7.64 -11.88 -2.77
C GLN A 66 6.52 -12.12 -3.79
N LEU A 67 5.96 -11.04 -4.35
CA LEU A 67 4.92 -11.13 -5.39
C LEU A 67 5.46 -11.73 -6.69
N ALA A 68 6.66 -11.34 -7.12
CA ALA A 68 7.31 -11.89 -8.29
C ALA A 68 7.52 -13.41 -8.16
N ALA A 69 7.97 -13.87 -6.99
CA ALA A 69 8.11 -15.30 -6.70
C ALA A 69 6.76 -16.02 -6.67
N LYS A 70 5.73 -15.41 -6.08
CA LYS A 70 4.39 -16.01 -5.94
C LYS A 70 3.63 -16.11 -7.27
N TYR A 71 3.69 -15.07 -8.08
CA TYR A 71 2.98 -14.98 -9.36
C TYR A 71 3.84 -15.41 -10.56
N ALA A 72 5.09 -15.85 -10.33
CA ALA A 72 6.06 -16.23 -11.36
C ALA A 72 6.20 -15.15 -12.46
N ALA A 73 6.18 -13.88 -12.05
CA ALA A 73 6.19 -12.73 -12.94
C ALA A 73 7.52 -11.95 -12.84
N PRO A 74 7.90 -11.18 -13.89
CA PRO A 74 9.11 -10.37 -13.84
C PRO A 74 9.05 -9.34 -12.70
N ARG A 75 10.07 -9.38 -11.83
CA ARG A 75 10.21 -8.45 -10.70
C ARG A 75 10.05 -6.99 -11.10
N GLU A 76 10.68 -6.57 -12.20
CA GLU A 76 10.62 -5.18 -12.68
C GLU A 76 9.20 -4.74 -13.05
N ALA A 77 8.41 -5.65 -13.65
CA ALA A 77 7.03 -5.37 -14.00
C ALA A 77 6.16 -5.24 -12.73
N ILE A 78 6.32 -6.17 -11.78
CA ILE A 78 5.64 -6.11 -10.48
C ILE A 78 6.02 -4.85 -9.72
N LEU A 79 7.32 -4.54 -9.64
CA LEU A 79 7.81 -3.36 -8.92
C LEU A 79 7.23 -2.07 -9.50
N THR A 80 7.20 -1.93 -10.82
CA THR A 80 6.64 -0.75 -11.49
C THR A 80 5.15 -0.59 -11.20
N ASP A 81 4.40 -1.69 -11.28
CA ASP A 81 2.96 -1.71 -11.00
C ASP A 81 2.66 -1.40 -9.53
N VAL A 82 3.38 -2.04 -8.61
CA VAL A 82 3.26 -1.82 -7.16
C VAL A 82 3.62 -0.38 -6.79
N ILE A 83 4.71 0.18 -7.32
CA ILE A 83 5.08 1.59 -7.07
C ILE A 83 3.99 2.52 -7.58
N ALA A 84 3.50 2.33 -8.81
CA ALA A 84 2.46 3.18 -9.40
C ALA A 84 1.16 3.13 -8.58
N MET A 85 0.76 1.93 -8.17
CA MET A 85 -0.43 1.71 -7.34
C MET A 85 -0.30 2.36 -5.96
N LEU A 86 0.82 2.17 -5.28
CA LEU A 86 1.06 2.76 -3.95
C LEU A 86 1.19 4.28 -4.04
N GLN A 87 1.78 4.80 -5.11
CA GLN A 87 1.88 6.23 -5.37
C GLN A 87 0.48 6.85 -5.54
N ASP A 88 -0.39 6.25 -6.36
CA ASP A 88 -1.78 6.70 -6.53
C ASP A 88 -2.57 6.68 -5.20
N LEU A 89 -2.39 5.65 -4.38
CA LEU A 89 -2.99 5.58 -3.05
C LEU A 89 -2.43 6.64 -2.09
N ALA A 90 -1.12 6.92 -2.14
CA ALA A 90 -0.50 8.00 -1.38
C ALA A 90 -1.02 9.38 -1.82
N ASP A 91 -1.17 9.60 -3.13
CA ASP A 91 -1.72 10.83 -3.69
C ASP A 91 -3.17 11.08 -3.31
N LYS A 92 -3.93 10.00 -3.12
CA LYS A 92 -5.29 10.03 -2.58
C LYS A 92 -5.35 10.15 -1.05
N GLY A 93 -4.21 10.12 -0.36
CA GLY A 93 -4.10 10.22 1.09
C GLY A 93 -4.42 8.93 1.86
N PHE A 94 -4.45 7.78 1.19
CA PHE A 94 -4.68 6.47 1.82
C PHE A 94 -3.42 5.80 2.33
N LEU A 95 -2.23 6.27 1.93
CA LEU A 95 -0.95 5.74 2.36
C LEU A 95 -0.03 6.83 2.89
N THR A 96 0.81 6.45 3.85
CA THR A 96 1.86 7.29 4.42
C THR A 96 3.15 6.48 4.52
N GLU A 97 4.27 7.16 4.72
CA GLU A 97 5.55 6.48 4.94
C GLU A 97 5.70 6.18 6.43
N ALA A 98 6.10 4.95 6.76
CA ALA A 98 6.51 4.62 8.10
C ALA A 98 7.73 5.49 8.43
N ARG A 99 7.55 6.49 9.29
CA ARG A 99 8.69 7.27 9.79
C ARG A 99 9.67 6.29 10.41
N GLU A 100 10.87 6.19 9.83
CA GLU A 100 12.01 5.77 10.62
C GLU A 100 12.05 6.68 11.84
N LYS A 101 12.06 6.10 13.04
CA LYS A 101 12.36 6.86 14.24
C LYS A 101 13.78 7.40 14.02
N THR A 102 13.88 8.64 13.54
CA THR A 102 15.07 9.45 13.75
C THR A 102 15.22 9.57 15.26
N SER A 103 16.11 8.77 15.83
CA SER A 103 16.71 9.01 17.14
C SER A 103 17.61 10.23 17.08
#